data_AF-A0A8K0W5Z8-F1
#
_entry.id   AF-A0A8K0W5Z8-F1
#
_cell.length_a   1.000
_cell.length_b   1.000
_cell.length_c   1.000
_cell.angle_alpha   90.00
_cell.angle_beta   90.00
_cell.angle_gamma   90.00
#
_symmetry.space_group_name_H-M   'P 1'
#
loop_
_entity.id
_entity.type
_entity.pdbx_description
1 polymer ?
#
loop_
_entity_poly.entity_id
_entity_poly.type
_entity_poly.pdbx_seq_one_letter_code
_entity_poly.pdbx_strand_id
1 'polypeptide(L)'
;MSLSAAISNIKLEYVDGVTGVSIKESAYPPPQENIKLLPGIRGSWRTHMNALQKIVEQNLTTAFILEDDVDWDIRVRQNLQRFALASRHLSSSRDPLRNNPSLRSHVKFRSSTETEDTAFKSIDNKAIPKTIVSLPLSSVYEKSVLGQHQTSAEPSSPYGDPATWDILWLGHCGAGLPRDSQANPSSLAHHTSVTASNLILTHANDATVPIGKHLKAHPFQGGLDPFATAFSPHTRIYHRSTGGELCTVGYAVSQRGARRLLHQFGLKGWNGIFDSELGRWCAGEDPDMGTDYPKVPPREERKERVCVTSQPPIFAHHHPMQGESDIGGLGGGYARKYETKYLRYSVRMNLENLVLGKTERELTDQWPDED
;
A
#
# COMPACT_ATOMS: atom_id res chain seq x y z
N MET A 1 -6.44 -9.12 -18.16
CA MET A 1 -5.37 -8.16 -17.82
C MET A 1 -4.63 -7.58 -19.04
N SER A 2 -4.19 -8.37 -20.04
CA SER A 2 -3.34 -7.86 -21.15
C SER A 2 -3.97 -6.70 -21.95
N LEU A 3 -5.26 -6.80 -22.29
CA LEU A 3 -5.96 -5.75 -23.03
C LEU A 3 -6.10 -4.45 -22.21
N SER A 4 -6.46 -4.56 -20.93
CA SER A 4 -6.52 -3.42 -20.00
C SER A 4 -5.17 -2.69 -19.92
N ALA A 5 -4.08 -3.44 -19.82
CA ALA A 5 -2.73 -2.91 -19.80
C ALA A 5 -2.36 -2.23 -21.12
N ALA A 6 -2.65 -2.85 -22.27
CA ALA A 6 -2.40 -2.27 -23.58
C ALA A 6 -3.13 -0.93 -23.78
N ILE A 7 -4.42 -0.85 -23.42
CA ILE A 7 -5.22 0.39 -23.49
C ILE A 7 -4.62 1.49 -22.61
N SER A 8 -4.05 1.11 -21.45
CA SER A 8 -3.41 2.03 -20.52
C SER A 8 -1.95 2.31 -20.87
N ASN A 9 -1.43 1.71 -21.95
CA ASN A 9 -0.03 1.73 -22.36
C ASN A 9 0.93 1.26 -21.25
N ILE A 10 0.54 0.17 -20.57
CA ILE A 10 1.31 -0.54 -19.56
C ILE A 10 1.82 -1.84 -20.22
N LYS A 11 3.13 -2.06 -20.14
CA LYS A 11 3.75 -3.32 -20.57
C LYS A 11 3.82 -4.27 -19.39
N LEU A 12 3.36 -5.50 -19.59
CA LEU A 12 3.38 -6.55 -18.58
C LEU A 12 4.44 -7.60 -18.90
N GLU A 13 4.98 -8.18 -17.84
CA GLU A 13 5.77 -9.41 -17.88
C GLU A 13 5.14 -10.37 -16.88
N TYR A 14 4.81 -11.57 -17.33
CA TYR A 14 4.11 -12.56 -16.51
C TYR A 14 5.09 -13.38 -15.68
N VAL A 15 4.68 -13.67 -14.45
CA VAL A 15 5.32 -14.63 -13.55
C VAL A 15 4.25 -15.64 -13.17
N ASP A 16 4.54 -16.92 -13.38
CA ASP A 16 3.56 -17.97 -13.11
C ASP A 16 3.30 -18.12 -11.61
N GLY A 17 2.03 -18.22 -11.26
CA GLY A 17 1.58 -18.57 -9.91
C GLY A 17 2.02 -19.98 -9.53
N VAL A 18 2.33 -20.17 -8.25
CA VAL A 18 2.74 -21.45 -7.69
C VAL A 18 1.59 -22.02 -6.88
N THR A 19 1.18 -23.26 -7.17
CA THR A 19 0.20 -23.95 -6.33
C THR A 19 0.88 -24.49 -5.08
N GLY A 20 0.28 -24.35 -3.91
CA GLY A 20 0.90 -24.81 -2.66
C GLY A 20 1.11 -26.32 -2.57
N VAL A 21 0.49 -27.12 -3.44
CA VAL A 21 0.71 -28.58 -3.53
C VAL A 21 2.00 -28.94 -4.28
N SER A 22 2.54 -28.02 -5.09
CA SER A 22 3.77 -28.24 -5.87
C SER A 22 5.05 -27.98 -5.07
N ILE A 23 4.94 -27.41 -3.87
CA ILE A 23 6.08 -27.00 -3.05
C ILE A 23 6.55 -28.17 -2.18
N LYS A 24 7.85 -28.51 -2.29
CA LYS A 24 8.48 -29.52 -1.42
C LYS A 24 8.56 -29.02 0.02
N GLU A 25 8.32 -29.89 0.99
CA GLU A 25 8.34 -29.53 2.42
C GLU A 25 9.68 -28.96 2.88
N SER A 26 10.80 -29.44 2.32
CA SER A 26 12.14 -28.92 2.62
C SER A 26 12.39 -27.49 2.14
N ALA A 27 11.48 -26.90 1.36
CA ALA A 27 11.59 -25.53 0.86
C ALA A 27 10.92 -24.49 1.77
N TYR A 28 10.19 -24.91 2.82
CA TYR A 28 9.55 -23.95 3.72
C TYR A 28 10.56 -23.36 4.71
N PRO A 29 10.58 -22.03 4.89
CA PRO A 29 11.30 -21.41 5.98
C PRO A 29 10.58 -21.73 7.30
N PRO A 30 11.23 -21.46 8.45
CA PRO A 30 10.56 -21.53 9.74
C PRO A 30 9.27 -20.68 9.80
N PRO A 31 8.33 -21.02 10.69
CA PRO A 31 8.38 -22.18 11.57
C PRO A 31 7.86 -23.45 10.86
N GLN A 32 8.06 -24.64 11.45
CA GLN A 32 7.70 -25.92 10.79
C GLN A 32 6.20 -26.05 10.52
N GLU A 33 5.40 -25.33 11.30
CA GLU A 33 3.96 -25.20 11.21
C GLU A 33 3.50 -24.67 9.84
N ASN A 34 4.38 -23.99 9.09
CA ASN A 34 4.10 -23.53 7.73
C ASN A 34 3.67 -24.67 6.79
N ILE A 35 4.12 -25.90 7.04
CA ILE A 35 3.72 -27.08 6.27
C ILE A 35 2.20 -27.30 6.37
N LYS A 36 1.58 -26.92 7.50
CA LYS A 36 0.15 -27.10 7.78
C LYS A 36 -0.73 -25.95 7.29
N LEU A 37 -0.14 -24.85 6.80
CA LEU A 37 -0.90 -23.75 6.22
C LEU A 37 -1.67 -24.24 4.99
N LEU A 38 -2.81 -23.59 4.73
CA LEU A 38 -3.64 -23.91 3.56
C LEU A 38 -2.82 -23.83 2.27
N PRO A 39 -3.08 -24.71 1.28
CA PRO A 39 -2.35 -24.71 0.02
C PRO A 39 -2.35 -23.34 -0.70
N GLY A 40 -3.45 -22.58 -0.63
CA GLY A 40 -3.52 -21.23 -1.18
C GLY A 40 -2.53 -20.26 -0.52
N ILE A 41 -2.47 -20.25 0.82
CA ILE A 41 -1.51 -19.46 1.60
C ILE A 41 -0.06 -19.77 1.19
N ARG A 42 0.28 -21.06 1.11
CA ARG A 42 1.63 -21.52 0.72
C ARG A 42 1.97 -21.15 -0.74
N GLY A 43 0.99 -21.29 -1.63
CA GLY A 43 1.13 -20.93 -3.04
C GLY A 43 1.34 -19.43 -3.26
N SER A 44 0.52 -18.60 -2.61
CA SER A 44 0.66 -17.14 -2.60
C SER A 44 2.05 -16.72 -2.14
N TRP A 45 2.47 -17.14 -0.93
CA TRP A 45 3.81 -16.85 -0.42
C TRP A 45 4.91 -17.21 -1.43
N ARG A 46 4.88 -18.43 -1.97
CA ARG A 46 5.92 -18.88 -2.89
C ARG A 46 5.93 -18.10 -4.20
N THR A 47 4.76 -17.72 -4.71
CA THR A 47 4.62 -16.89 -5.91
C THR A 47 5.31 -15.54 -5.71
N HIS A 48 5.05 -14.86 -4.59
CA HIS A 48 5.72 -13.60 -4.28
C HIS A 48 7.23 -13.79 -4.04
N MET A 49 7.66 -14.87 -3.39
CA MET A 49 9.10 -15.16 -3.24
C MET A 49 9.81 -15.34 -4.58
N ASN A 50 9.17 -16.00 -5.56
CA ASN A 50 9.73 -16.14 -6.91
C ASN A 50 9.82 -14.79 -7.63
N ALA A 51 8.79 -13.96 -7.53
CA ALA A 51 8.80 -12.61 -8.11
C ALA A 51 9.93 -11.74 -7.51
N LEU A 52 10.11 -11.80 -6.18
CA LEU A 52 11.20 -11.09 -5.49
C LEU A 52 12.59 -11.64 -5.86
N GLN A 53 12.74 -12.96 -6.02
CA GLN A 53 14.00 -13.58 -6.48
C GLN A 53 14.40 -13.03 -7.86
N LYS A 54 13.45 -12.93 -8.79
CA LYS A 54 13.69 -12.39 -10.13
C LYS A 54 14.27 -10.97 -10.11
N ILE A 55 13.79 -10.11 -9.21
CA ILE A 55 14.34 -8.74 -9.02
C ILE A 55 15.83 -8.80 -8.67
N VAL A 56 16.22 -9.71 -7.78
CA VAL A 56 17.60 -9.86 -7.32
C VAL A 56 18.48 -10.52 -8.38
N GLU A 57 18.02 -11.62 -8.98
CA GLU A 57 18.76 -12.40 -9.98
C GLU A 57 19.03 -11.60 -11.25
N GLN A 58 18.04 -10.83 -11.70
CA GLN A 58 18.17 -9.97 -12.88
C GLN A 58 18.77 -8.59 -12.57
N ASN A 59 19.12 -8.35 -11.30
CA ASN A 59 19.68 -7.08 -10.83
C ASN A 59 18.81 -5.85 -11.20
N LEU A 60 17.48 -6.00 -11.14
CA LEU A 60 16.54 -4.91 -11.40
C LEU A 60 16.62 -3.87 -10.28
N THR A 61 16.61 -2.58 -10.61
CA THR A 61 16.62 -1.50 -9.61
C THR A 61 15.33 -1.48 -8.79
N THR A 62 14.20 -1.65 -9.48
CA THR A 62 12.86 -1.76 -8.92
C THR A 62 12.02 -2.67 -9.81
N ALA A 63 10.94 -3.24 -9.26
CA ALA A 63 9.89 -3.87 -10.05
C ALA A 63 8.53 -3.53 -9.48
N PHE A 64 7.51 -3.45 -10.33
CA PHE A 64 6.12 -3.27 -9.93
C PHE A 64 5.37 -4.59 -10.12
N ILE A 65 4.92 -5.19 -9.02
CA ILE A 65 4.26 -6.48 -8.97
C ILE A 65 2.76 -6.24 -8.88
N LEU A 66 1.99 -6.96 -9.71
CA LEU A 66 0.55 -6.88 -9.81
C LEU A 66 -0.04 -8.28 -9.72
N GLU A 67 -1.10 -8.45 -8.92
CA GLU A 67 -1.96 -9.64 -8.96
C GLU A 67 -2.86 -9.59 -10.21
N ASP A 68 -3.36 -10.73 -10.69
CA ASP A 68 -4.06 -10.82 -11.99
C ASP A 68 -5.53 -10.35 -11.95
N ASP A 69 -6.08 -10.22 -10.74
CA ASP A 69 -7.36 -9.59 -10.43
C ASP A 69 -7.26 -8.08 -10.17
N VAL A 70 -6.09 -7.47 -10.39
CA VAL A 70 -5.93 -6.02 -10.29
C VAL A 70 -6.71 -5.27 -11.37
N ASP A 71 -7.13 -4.05 -11.04
CA ASP A 71 -7.69 -3.08 -11.97
C ASP A 71 -7.35 -1.64 -11.51
N TRP A 72 -7.55 -0.66 -12.38
CA TRP A 72 -7.17 0.74 -12.15
C TRP A 72 -8.09 1.71 -12.91
N ASP A 73 -8.11 2.98 -12.46
CA ASP A 73 -8.89 4.03 -13.10
C ASP A 73 -8.22 4.42 -14.43
N ILE A 74 -8.99 4.78 -15.46
CA ILE A 74 -8.44 5.23 -16.77
C ILE A 74 -7.41 6.37 -16.63
N ARG A 75 -7.48 7.15 -15.53
CA ARG A 75 -6.56 8.23 -15.16
C ARG A 75 -5.36 7.78 -14.32
N VAL A 76 -4.97 6.50 -14.40
CA VAL A 76 -3.89 5.89 -13.60
C VAL A 76 -2.56 6.65 -13.71
N ARG A 77 -2.22 7.22 -14.86
CA ARG A 77 -0.95 7.94 -15.06
C ARG A 77 -0.86 9.21 -14.21
N GLN A 78 -1.94 9.98 -14.12
CA GLN A 78 -2.02 11.17 -13.28
C GLN A 78 -1.91 10.80 -11.79
N ASN A 79 -2.52 9.69 -11.39
CA ASN A 79 -2.41 9.16 -10.03
C ASN A 79 -0.97 8.73 -9.71
N LEU A 80 -0.32 8.01 -10.63
CA LEU A 80 1.08 7.61 -10.50
C LEU A 80 2.04 8.81 -10.43
N GLN A 81 1.78 9.89 -11.16
CA GLN A 81 2.55 11.14 -11.07
C GLN A 81 2.44 11.77 -9.68
N ARG A 82 1.23 11.89 -9.13
CA ARG A 82 1.02 12.44 -7.79
C ARG A 82 1.65 11.55 -6.70
N PHE A 83 1.58 10.23 -6.88
CA PHE A 83 2.27 9.29 -6.00
C PHE A 83 3.80 9.40 -6.09
N ALA A 84 4.36 9.58 -7.29
CA ALA A 84 5.78 9.83 -7.50
C ALA A 84 6.25 11.09 -6.75
N LEU A 85 5.44 12.15 -6.77
CA LEU A 85 5.66 13.31 -5.91
C LEU A 85 5.65 12.88 -4.43
N ALA A 86 4.53 12.39 -3.91
CA ALA A 86 4.43 12.03 -2.49
C ALA A 86 5.55 11.10 -1.97
N SER A 87 5.87 10.05 -2.73
CA SER A 87 6.90 9.06 -2.38
C SER A 87 8.31 9.65 -2.24
N ARG A 88 8.70 10.63 -3.07
CA ARG A 88 9.99 11.32 -2.93
C ARG A 88 10.14 12.00 -1.58
N HIS A 89 9.05 12.58 -1.08
CA HIS A 89 9.05 13.26 0.21
C HIS A 89 8.98 12.27 1.38
N LEU A 90 8.11 11.26 1.27
CA LEU A 90 7.84 10.30 2.35
C LEU A 90 8.93 9.23 2.51
N SER A 91 9.72 8.94 1.47
CA SER A 91 10.85 8.00 1.53
C SER A 91 12.12 8.59 2.14
N SER A 92 12.19 9.90 2.35
CA SER A 92 13.33 10.55 3.01
C SER A 92 13.38 10.20 4.49
N SER A 93 14.56 9.83 4.99
CA SER A 93 14.84 9.63 6.42
C SER A 93 15.09 10.94 7.18
N ARG A 94 15.15 12.07 6.48
CA ARG A 94 15.34 13.40 7.07
C ARG A 94 14.00 13.92 7.60
N ASP A 95 14.06 14.75 8.64
CA ASP A 95 12.91 15.52 9.13
C ASP A 95 12.19 16.19 7.93
N PRO A 96 10.90 15.87 7.70
CA PRO A 96 10.16 16.32 6.52
C PRO A 96 10.03 17.86 6.45
N LEU A 97 10.21 18.55 7.57
CA LEU A 97 10.11 20.01 7.68
C LEU A 97 11.48 20.70 7.69
N ARG A 98 12.60 19.96 7.80
CA ARG A 98 13.94 20.53 8.00
C ARG A 98 14.40 21.45 6.90
N ASN A 99 14.15 21.08 5.64
CA ASN A 99 14.62 21.84 4.49
C ASN A 99 13.77 23.08 4.20
N ASN A 100 12.57 23.18 4.78
CA ASN A 100 11.67 24.27 4.53
C ASN A 100 10.79 24.58 5.76
N PRO A 101 11.29 25.41 6.70
CA PRO A 101 10.55 25.78 7.90
C PRO A 101 9.18 26.41 7.63
N SER A 102 8.96 27.01 6.45
CA SER A 102 7.64 27.57 6.08
C SER A 102 6.57 26.49 5.86
N LEU A 103 6.94 25.20 5.77
CA LEU A 103 5.96 24.11 5.75
C LEU A 103 5.22 24.00 7.08
N ARG A 104 5.82 24.43 8.20
CA ARG A 104 5.20 24.36 9.53
C ARG A 104 3.86 25.11 9.61
N SER A 105 3.69 26.21 8.86
CA SER A 105 2.43 26.95 8.82
C SER A 105 1.31 26.22 8.08
N HIS A 106 1.65 25.21 7.27
CA HIS A 106 0.70 24.42 6.49
C HIS A 106 0.36 23.08 7.16
N VAL A 107 1.08 22.71 8.23
CA VAL A 107 0.81 21.49 9.00
C VAL A 107 -0.52 21.63 9.73
N LYS A 108 -1.38 20.63 9.57
CA LYS A 108 -2.68 20.54 10.23
C LYS A 108 -2.72 19.31 11.13
N PHE A 109 -3.07 19.53 12.39
CA PHE A 109 -3.35 18.49 13.38
C PHE A 109 -4.86 18.23 13.44
N ARG A 110 -5.27 16.98 13.44
CA ARG A 110 -6.68 16.57 13.51
C ARG A 110 -6.83 15.36 14.42
N SER A 111 -7.99 15.18 15.02
CA SER A 111 -8.32 13.94 15.72
C SER A 111 -8.35 12.78 14.72
N SER A 112 -7.76 11.65 15.11
CA SER A 112 -7.91 10.42 14.34
C SER A 112 -9.34 9.91 14.43
N THR A 113 -9.81 9.33 13.33
CA THR A 113 -11.11 8.66 13.20
C THR A 113 -10.97 7.14 13.27
N GLU A 114 -9.74 6.62 13.28
CA GLU A 114 -9.46 5.19 13.46
C GLU A 114 -9.70 4.78 14.91
N THR A 115 -10.34 3.63 15.07
CA THR A 115 -10.73 3.01 16.35
C THR A 115 -10.36 1.53 16.31
N GLU A 116 -10.34 0.85 17.46
CA GLU A 116 -10.10 -0.60 17.50
C GLU A 116 -11.11 -1.40 16.66
N ASP A 117 -12.34 -0.90 16.51
CA ASP A 117 -13.40 -1.53 15.71
C ASP A 117 -13.23 -1.31 14.20
N THR A 118 -12.64 -0.19 13.80
CA THR A 118 -12.44 0.18 12.39
C THR A 118 -11.04 -0.20 11.87
N ALA A 119 -10.08 -0.38 12.77
CA ALA A 119 -8.76 -0.87 12.47
C ALA A 119 -8.79 -2.36 12.12
N PHE A 120 -7.92 -2.77 11.20
CA PHE A 120 -7.83 -4.16 10.80
C PHE A 120 -7.29 -5.02 11.95
N LYS A 121 -7.98 -6.12 12.26
CA LYS A 121 -7.60 -7.02 13.37
C LYS A 121 -6.28 -7.75 13.14
N SER A 122 -5.73 -7.68 11.93
CA SER A 122 -4.49 -8.32 11.55
C SER A 122 -3.25 -7.56 12.02
N ILE A 123 -3.34 -6.30 12.47
CA ILE A 123 -2.17 -5.46 12.83
C ILE A 123 -2.28 -5.04 14.31
N ASP A 124 -1.17 -4.70 14.98
CA ASP A 124 -1.20 -4.23 16.37
C ASP A 124 -1.94 -2.87 16.49
N ASN A 125 -3.14 -2.93 17.07
CA ASN A 125 -4.01 -1.77 17.27
C ASN A 125 -3.73 -1.01 18.57
N LYS A 126 -2.76 -1.44 19.39
CA LYS A 126 -2.43 -0.76 20.66
C LYS A 126 -1.85 0.65 20.47
N ALA A 127 -1.39 0.97 19.26
CA ALA A 127 -0.75 2.23 18.92
C ALA A 127 -1.55 3.08 17.91
N ILE A 128 -2.90 2.97 17.90
CA ILE A 128 -3.74 3.87 17.09
C ILE A 128 -3.47 5.33 17.51
N PRO A 129 -3.09 6.23 16.57
CA PRO A 129 -2.80 7.61 16.91
C PRO A 129 -4.08 8.33 17.34
N LYS A 130 -4.02 9.14 18.41
CA LYS A 130 -5.13 10.04 18.78
C LYS A 130 -5.22 11.26 17.87
N THR A 131 -4.09 11.67 17.30
CA THR A 131 -3.96 12.83 16.44
C THR A 131 -3.21 12.45 15.18
N ILE A 132 -3.75 12.81 14.03
CA ILE A 132 -3.10 12.69 12.74
C ILE A 132 -2.53 14.04 12.30
N VAL A 133 -1.40 13.99 11.61
CA VAL A 133 -0.69 15.16 11.11
C VAL A 133 -0.76 15.15 9.59
N SER A 134 -1.18 16.27 9.00
CA SER A 134 -1.34 16.37 7.56
C SER A 134 -0.73 17.65 6.97
N LEU A 135 -0.29 17.57 5.71
CA LEU A 135 0.26 18.66 4.92
C LEU A 135 -0.25 18.54 3.47
N PRO A 136 -0.72 19.62 2.82
CA PRO A 136 -1.07 19.56 1.40
C PRO A 136 0.12 19.14 0.55
N LEU A 137 -0.09 18.22 -0.39
CA LEU A 137 0.94 17.78 -1.32
C LEU A 137 1.52 18.96 -2.10
N SER A 138 0.68 19.94 -2.49
CA SER A 138 1.12 21.14 -3.20
C SER A 138 2.15 21.97 -2.42
N SER A 139 2.04 22.05 -1.09
CA SER A 139 2.98 22.77 -0.23
C SER A 139 4.42 22.24 -0.35
N VAL A 140 4.58 20.95 -0.64
CA VAL A 140 5.89 20.30 -0.78
C VAL A 140 6.51 20.56 -2.16
N TYR A 141 5.71 20.81 -3.19
CA TYR A 141 6.15 20.90 -4.59
C TYR A 141 6.16 22.31 -5.19
N GLU A 142 5.32 23.23 -4.70
CA GLU A 142 5.19 24.60 -5.24
C GLU A 142 6.51 25.40 -5.24
N LYS A 143 7.47 25.08 -4.36
CA LYS A 143 8.77 25.76 -4.30
C LYS A 143 9.92 25.04 -5.02
N SER A 144 9.74 23.79 -5.45
CA SER A 144 10.77 23.07 -6.22
C SER A 144 10.93 23.63 -7.63
N VAL A 145 9.90 24.30 -8.17
CA VAL A 145 9.87 24.83 -9.55
C VAL A 145 10.46 26.24 -9.65
N LEU A 146 10.52 27.00 -8.54
CA LEU A 146 10.84 28.43 -8.56
C LEU A 146 12.23 28.81 -8.01
N GLY A 147 13.07 27.86 -7.57
CA GLY A 147 14.27 28.29 -6.82
C GLY A 147 15.40 27.30 -6.55
N GLN A 148 15.65 26.29 -7.38
CA GLN A 148 16.93 25.57 -7.28
C GLN A 148 17.58 25.33 -8.63
N HIS A 149 18.75 25.95 -8.81
CA HIS A 149 19.82 25.44 -9.64
C HIS A 149 19.89 23.92 -9.50
N GLN A 150 19.81 23.22 -10.63
CA GLN A 150 20.07 21.78 -10.74
C GLN A 150 21.41 21.45 -10.08
N THR A 151 21.38 21.03 -8.82
CA THR A 151 22.46 20.19 -8.29
C THR A 151 22.33 18.85 -9.00
N SER A 152 23.42 18.42 -9.62
CA SER A 152 23.60 17.33 -10.59
C SER A 152 23.26 15.90 -10.14
N ALA A 153 22.24 15.73 -9.29
CA ALA A 153 21.72 14.42 -8.89
C ALA A 153 20.19 14.49 -8.79
N GLU A 154 19.53 14.72 -9.93
CA GLU A 154 18.13 14.32 -10.07
C GLU A 154 18.01 12.83 -9.67
N PRO A 155 17.04 12.43 -8.83
CA PRO A 155 16.85 11.02 -8.52
C PRO A 155 16.70 10.25 -9.83
N SER A 156 17.43 9.15 -9.98
CA SER A 156 17.35 8.31 -11.20
C SER A 156 15.95 7.72 -11.43
N SER A 157 15.08 7.77 -10.42
CA SER A 157 13.73 7.26 -10.41
C SER A 157 12.71 8.37 -10.08
N PRO A 158 11.57 8.42 -10.79
CA PRO A 158 10.50 9.38 -10.48
C PRO A 158 9.91 9.19 -9.08
N TYR A 159 10.07 8.01 -8.48
CA TYR A 159 9.55 7.66 -7.15
C TYR A 159 10.57 7.88 -6.01
N GLY A 160 11.60 8.69 -6.25
CA GLY A 160 12.70 8.90 -5.31
C GLY A 160 13.76 7.81 -5.38
N ASP A 161 14.82 7.97 -4.59
CA ASP A 161 15.96 7.07 -4.59
C ASP A 161 15.57 5.64 -4.14
N PRO A 162 15.64 4.61 -5.01
CA PRO A 162 15.32 3.24 -4.64
C PRO A 162 16.18 2.66 -3.52
N ALA A 163 17.31 3.29 -3.17
CA ALA A 163 18.11 2.91 -2.01
C ALA A 163 17.47 3.34 -0.68
N THR A 164 16.53 4.30 -0.66
CA THR A 164 15.95 4.85 0.58
C THR A 164 14.63 4.21 0.97
N TRP A 165 13.90 3.58 0.04
CA TRP A 165 12.63 2.88 0.30
C TRP A 165 12.68 1.38 0.00
N ASP A 166 11.79 0.61 0.63
CA ASP A 166 11.66 -0.84 0.44
C ASP A 166 10.46 -1.18 -0.42
N ILE A 167 9.29 -0.60 -0.12
CA ILE A 167 8.02 -0.87 -0.81
C ILE A 167 7.27 0.44 -1.11
N LEU A 168 6.68 0.51 -2.29
CA LEU A 168 5.62 1.45 -2.63
C LEU A 168 4.33 0.65 -2.82
N TRP A 169 3.39 0.75 -1.90
CA TRP A 169 2.15 -0.03 -1.88
C TRP A 169 1.04 0.76 -2.58
N LEU A 170 0.83 0.51 -3.88
CA LEU A 170 -0.08 1.30 -4.71
C LEU A 170 -1.48 0.68 -4.82
N GLY A 171 -1.61 -0.59 -4.49
CA GLY A 171 -2.84 -1.36 -4.52
C GLY A 171 -2.96 -2.27 -3.32
N HIS A 172 -4.04 -2.05 -2.58
CA HIS A 172 -4.38 -2.70 -1.34
C HIS A 172 -5.89 -2.74 -1.21
N CYS A 173 -6.41 -3.57 -0.33
CA CYS A 173 -7.82 -3.53 0.05
C CYS A 173 -8.02 -2.75 1.34
N GLY A 174 -6.97 -2.50 2.13
CA GLY A 174 -7.07 -1.71 3.36
C GLY A 174 -5.71 -1.19 3.83
N ALA A 175 -5.71 -0.05 4.51
CA ALA A 175 -4.51 0.53 5.09
C ALA A 175 -4.85 1.26 6.41
N GLY A 176 -4.05 1.02 7.46
CA GLY A 176 -4.16 1.75 8.72
C GLY A 176 -3.59 3.17 8.59
N LEU A 177 -4.02 4.10 9.46
CA LEU A 177 -3.42 5.43 9.50
C LEU A 177 -1.98 5.34 10.04
N PRO A 178 -1.08 6.26 9.62
CA PRO A 178 0.32 6.16 9.97
C PRO A 178 0.54 6.32 11.48
N ARG A 179 1.34 5.41 12.04
CA ARG A 179 1.73 5.39 13.45
C ARG A 179 3.10 6.05 13.65
N ASP A 180 3.31 6.60 14.84
CA ASP A 180 4.62 7.10 15.25
C ASP A 180 5.41 5.98 15.94
N SER A 181 6.42 5.45 15.23
CA SER A 181 7.30 4.40 15.74
C SER A 181 8.10 4.76 17.00
N GLN A 182 8.19 6.06 17.32
CA GLN A 182 8.95 6.58 18.48
C GLN A 182 8.03 7.16 19.57
N ALA A 183 6.70 7.11 19.39
CA ALA A 183 5.78 7.62 20.38
C ALA A 183 5.82 6.74 21.64
N ASN A 184 6.30 7.31 22.74
CA ASN A 184 6.20 6.68 24.05
C ASN A 184 4.73 6.78 24.50
N PRO A 185 4.03 5.66 24.81
CA PRO A 185 2.62 5.69 25.21
C PRO A 185 2.36 6.59 26.43
N SER A 186 3.39 6.83 27.24
CA SER A 186 3.36 7.66 28.45
C SER A 186 3.57 9.16 28.21
N SER A 187 3.97 9.61 27.00
CA SER A 187 4.26 11.02 26.70
C SER A 187 3.17 11.72 25.86
N LEU A 188 1.98 11.13 25.77
CA LEU A 188 0.81 11.63 25.01
C LEU A 188 0.27 13.02 25.44
N ALA A 189 0.92 13.71 26.37
CA ALA A 189 0.47 14.99 26.93
C ALA A 189 1.04 16.24 26.23
N HIS A 190 2.16 16.15 25.48
CA HIS A 190 2.78 17.32 24.86
C HIS A 190 3.32 17.03 23.44
N HIS A 191 2.66 17.62 22.44
CA HIS A 191 3.03 17.73 21.01
C HIS A 191 3.61 16.49 20.33
N THR A 192 2.79 15.79 19.52
CA THR A 192 3.27 14.78 18.57
C THR A 192 4.30 15.39 17.61
N SER A 193 5.55 14.91 17.69
CA SER A 193 6.61 15.36 16.78
C SER A 193 6.27 14.98 15.34
N VAL A 194 6.48 15.87 14.37
CA VAL A 194 6.20 15.58 12.96
C VAL A 194 7.39 14.85 12.36
N THR A 195 7.17 13.63 11.89
CA THR A 195 8.19 12.78 11.27
C THR A 195 7.69 12.29 9.91
N ALA A 196 8.58 11.76 9.09
CA ALA A 196 8.17 11.12 7.84
C ALA A 196 7.27 9.89 8.09
N SER A 197 7.33 9.28 9.29
CA SER A 197 6.55 8.09 9.65
C SER A 197 5.11 8.37 10.04
N ASN A 198 4.78 9.59 10.49
CA ASN A 198 3.43 9.97 10.90
C ASN A 198 2.79 11.08 10.04
N LEU A 199 3.54 11.65 9.11
CA LEU A 199 3.06 12.70 8.21
C LEU A 199 2.16 12.11 7.10
N ILE A 200 1.00 12.73 6.91
CA ILE A 200 0.08 12.50 5.80
C ILE A 200 0.20 13.64 4.78
N LEU A 201 0.48 13.33 3.52
CA LEU A 201 0.36 14.27 2.42
C LEU A 201 -1.06 14.19 1.82
N THR A 202 -1.74 15.33 1.68
CA THR A 202 -3.12 15.37 1.19
C THR A 202 -3.23 15.99 -0.20
N HIS A 203 -4.04 15.38 -1.06
CA HIS A 203 -4.39 15.89 -2.38
C HIS A 203 -5.92 15.99 -2.49
N ALA A 204 -6.44 17.21 -2.34
CA ALA A 204 -7.88 17.48 -2.37
C ALA A 204 -8.40 17.60 -3.81
N ASN A 205 -9.72 17.48 -3.97
CA ASN A 205 -10.43 17.60 -5.25
C ASN A 205 -9.92 16.61 -6.32
N ASP A 206 -9.60 15.39 -5.89
CA ASP A 206 -9.23 14.30 -6.78
C ASP A 206 -10.47 13.66 -7.41
N ALA A 207 -10.74 13.96 -8.68
CA ALA A 207 -11.86 13.39 -9.43
C ALA A 207 -11.81 11.85 -9.60
N THR A 208 -10.71 11.20 -9.20
CA THR A 208 -10.58 9.73 -9.17
C THR A 208 -10.97 9.10 -7.84
N VAL A 209 -11.18 9.90 -6.80
CA VAL A 209 -11.54 9.43 -5.45
C VAL A 209 -13.05 9.51 -5.28
N PRO A 210 -13.74 8.41 -4.93
CA PRO A 210 -15.16 8.46 -4.56
C PRO A 210 -15.42 9.31 -3.32
N ILE A 211 -16.68 9.71 -3.12
CA ILE A 211 -17.10 10.31 -1.85
C ILE A 211 -17.06 9.30 -0.69
N GLY A 212 -16.99 9.82 0.54
CA GLY A 212 -16.76 9.02 1.75
C GLY A 212 -17.69 7.82 1.93
N LYS A 213 -18.97 7.92 1.51
CA LYS A 213 -19.97 6.83 1.63
C LYS A 213 -19.58 5.56 0.84
N HIS A 214 -18.72 5.71 -0.18
CA HIS A 214 -18.27 4.63 -1.05
C HIS A 214 -16.90 4.05 -0.64
N LEU A 215 -16.18 4.67 0.30
CA LEU A 215 -14.83 4.28 0.71
C LEU A 215 -14.87 3.17 1.76
N LYS A 216 -14.82 1.91 1.29
CA LYS A 216 -14.78 0.69 2.11
C LYS A 216 -14.05 -0.43 1.38
N ALA A 217 -13.25 -1.20 2.11
CA ALA A 217 -12.42 -2.29 1.57
C ALA A 217 -13.23 -3.38 0.89
N HIS A 218 -14.30 -3.82 1.55
CA HIS A 218 -15.14 -4.89 1.04
C HIS A 218 -16.60 -4.74 1.47
N PRO A 219 -17.57 -5.32 0.73
CA PRO A 219 -19.00 -5.20 1.05
C PRO A 219 -19.39 -5.64 2.46
N PHE A 220 -18.63 -6.56 3.05
CA PHE A 220 -18.90 -7.17 4.36
C PHE A 220 -18.25 -6.43 5.53
N GLN A 221 -17.59 -5.30 5.27
CA GLN A 221 -16.88 -4.55 6.30
C GLN A 221 -17.94 -3.76 7.03
N GLY A 222 -17.96 -3.86 8.36
CA GLY A 222 -18.98 -3.21 9.16
C GLY A 222 -18.97 -1.67 9.04
N GLY A 223 -17.83 -1.08 8.67
CA GLY A 223 -17.62 0.37 8.61
C GLY A 223 -16.89 0.84 7.35
N LEU A 224 -16.84 2.17 7.21
CA LEU A 224 -16.03 2.86 6.20
C LEU A 224 -14.55 2.79 6.56
N ASP A 225 -13.69 3.03 5.58
CA ASP A 225 -12.27 3.19 5.84
C ASP A 225 -12.04 4.37 6.81
N PRO A 226 -11.15 4.25 7.80
CA PRO A 226 -10.95 5.31 8.80
C PRO A 226 -10.71 6.69 8.19
N PHE A 227 -9.93 6.78 7.12
CA PHE A 227 -9.61 8.06 6.48
C PHE A 227 -10.82 8.74 5.82
N ALA A 228 -11.86 7.97 5.46
CA ALA A 228 -13.04 8.47 4.73
C ALA A 228 -13.80 9.56 5.50
N THR A 229 -13.74 9.53 6.83
CA THR A 229 -14.39 10.50 7.72
C THR A 229 -13.41 11.57 8.24
N ALA A 230 -12.10 11.32 8.16
CA ALA A 230 -11.06 12.26 8.60
C ALA A 230 -10.84 13.43 7.63
N PHE A 231 -11.14 13.22 6.34
CA PHE A 231 -10.88 14.17 5.27
C PHE A 231 -12.14 14.51 4.47
N SER A 232 -12.11 15.67 3.81
CA SER A 232 -13.21 16.09 2.92
C SER A 232 -13.37 15.12 1.74
N PRO A 233 -14.57 15.01 1.15
CA PRO A 233 -14.79 14.20 -0.04
C PRO A 233 -13.79 14.48 -1.17
N HIS A 234 -13.52 13.49 -2.01
CA HIS A 234 -12.52 13.58 -3.10
C HIS A 234 -11.11 13.93 -2.62
N THR A 235 -10.71 13.46 -1.45
CA THR A 235 -9.33 13.63 -0.96
C THR A 235 -8.57 12.32 -1.07
N ARG A 236 -7.44 12.34 -1.79
CA ARG A 236 -6.44 11.27 -1.74
C ARG A 236 -5.38 11.63 -0.72
N ILE A 237 -4.99 10.67 0.10
CA ILE A 237 -3.89 10.82 1.05
C ILE A 237 -2.72 9.90 0.69
N TYR A 238 -1.51 10.30 1.07
CA TYR A 238 -0.29 9.52 0.92
C TYR A 238 0.46 9.55 2.24
N HIS A 239 0.97 8.42 2.69
CA HIS A 239 1.68 8.35 3.96
C HIS A 239 2.59 7.13 3.99
N ARG A 240 3.43 7.04 5.03
CA ARG A 240 4.13 5.80 5.32
C ARG A 240 3.18 4.75 5.86
N SER A 241 3.46 3.53 5.49
CA SER A 241 2.72 2.30 5.78
C SER A 241 2.94 1.76 7.21
N THR A 242 3.14 2.66 8.18
CA THR A 242 3.36 2.30 9.58
C THR A 242 2.07 1.89 10.30
N GLY A 243 0.92 2.18 9.67
CA GLY A 243 -0.40 1.66 9.99
C GLY A 243 -0.61 0.20 9.60
N GLY A 244 0.26 -0.34 8.73
CA GLY A 244 0.12 -1.64 8.07
C GLY A 244 -0.96 -1.64 6.98
N GLU A 245 -0.86 -2.64 6.11
CA GLU A 245 -1.65 -2.78 4.89
C GLU A 245 -2.24 -4.19 4.76
N LEU A 246 -3.28 -4.30 3.94
CA LEU A 246 -3.92 -5.55 3.56
C LEU A 246 -4.04 -5.68 2.04
N CYS A 247 -3.94 -6.91 1.55
CA CYS A 247 -3.88 -7.27 0.14
C CYS A 247 -2.65 -6.71 -0.61
N THR A 248 -2.08 -7.52 -1.50
CA THR A 248 -0.89 -7.19 -2.30
C THR A 248 -1.18 -6.96 -3.78
N VAL A 249 -2.41 -6.53 -4.09
CA VAL A 249 -2.94 -6.34 -5.44
C VAL A 249 -2.00 -5.55 -6.37
N GLY A 250 -1.29 -4.55 -5.83
CA GLY A 250 -0.24 -3.88 -6.57
C GLY A 250 0.80 -3.20 -5.69
N TYR A 251 2.07 -3.60 -5.78
CA TYR A 251 3.14 -2.99 -5.01
C TYR A 251 4.46 -2.99 -5.78
N ALA A 252 5.20 -1.88 -5.68
CA ALA A 252 6.55 -1.79 -6.22
C ALA A 252 7.57 -2.07 -5.12
N VAL A 253 8.65 -2.76 -5.48
CA VAL A 253 9.71 -3.17 -4.56
C VAL A 253 11.04 -2.71 -5.12
N SER A 254 11.87 -2.09 -4.28
CA SER A 254 13.24 -1.75 -4.65
C SER A 254 14.15 -2.98 -4.54
N GLN A 255 15.31 -2.97 -5.20
CA GLN A 255 16.27 -4.07 -5.07
C GLN A 255 16.69 -4.29 -3.60
N ARG A 256 16.84 -3.20 -2.84
CA ARG A 256 17.10 -3.24 -1.39
C ARG A 256 15.93 -3.93 -0.67
N GLY A 257 14.70 -3.53 -0.96
CA GLY A 257 13.49 -4.12 -0.42
C GLY A 257 13.41 -5.62 -0.71
N ALA A 258 13.60 -6.02 -1.97
CA ALA A 258 13.53 -7.42 -2.40
C ALA A 258 14.51 -8.30 -1.62
N ARG A 259 15.77 -7.87 -1.45
CA ARG A 259 16.75 -8.59 -0.63
C ARG A 259 16.33 -8.73 0.82
N ARG A 260 15.76 -7.68 1.43
CA ARG A 260 15.29 -7.71 2.82
C ARG A 260 14.07 -8.60 3.00
N LEU A 261 13.15 -8.58 2.05
CA LEU A 261 11.95 -9.40 2.04
C LEU A 261 12.28 -10.88 1.84
N LEU A 262 13.20 -11.21 0.92
CA LEU A 262 13.70 -12.58 0.76
C LEU A 262 14.44 -13.07 2.00
N HIS A 263 15.25 -12.20 2.63
CA HIS A 263 15.89 -12.55 3.89
C HIS A 263 14.87 -12.79 5.01
N GLN A 264 13.84 -11.95 5.11
CA GLN A 264 12.78 -12.12 6.11
C GLN A 264 11.94 -13.37 5.81
N PHE A 265 11.19 -13.36 4.72
CA PHE A 265 10.15 -14.34 4.43
C PHE A 265 10.63 -15.58 3.70
N GLY A 266 11.85 -15.57 3.16
CA GLY A 266 12.46 -16.73 2.50
C GLY A 266 13.44 -17.50 3.38
N LEU A 267 13.99 -16.88 4.43
CA LEU A 267 15.03 -17.48 5.27
C LEU A 267 14.74 -17.39 6.78
N LYS A 268 14.50 -16.18 7.31
CA LYS A 268 14.35 -15.96 8.75
C LYS A 268 13.04 -16.56 9.28
N GLY A 269 11.93 -16.28 8.59
CA GLY A 269 10.63 -16.82 8.97
C GLY A 269 9.44 -16.08 8.36
N TRP A 270 8.36 -16.82 8.22
CA TRP A 270 7.06 -16.39 7.71
C TRP A 270 5.99 -17.24 8.40
N ASN A 271 4.84 -16.69 8.80
CA ASN A 271 3.78 -17.49 9.43
C ASN A 271 2.39 -16.85 9.25
N GLY A 272 1.78 -17.02 8.08
CA GLY A 272 0.43 -16.51 7.84
C GLY A 272 0.15 -16.19 6.38
N ILE A 273 -0.91 -15.44 6.11
CA ILE A 273 -1.21 -14.97 4.76
C ILE A 273 -0.17 -13.92 4.36
N PHE A 274 0.44 -14.08 3.19
CA PHE A 274 1.60 -13.28 2.79
C PHE A 274 1.33 -11.77 2.77
N ASP A 275 0.15 -11.35 2.33
CA ASP A 275 -0.25 -9.94 2.29
C ASP A 275 -0.26 -9.28 3.68
N SER A 276 -0.83 -9.98 4.65
CA SER A 276 -0.96 -9.57 6.04
C SER A 276 0.40 -9.54 6.72
N GLU A 277 1.24 -10.54 6.44
CA GLU A 277 2.62 -10.59 6.91
C GLU A 277 3.47 -9.45 6.34
N LEU A 278 3.28 -9.11 5.07
CA LEU A 278 3.97 -7.98 4.43
C LEU A 278 3.51 -6.63 5.02
N GLY A 279 2.22 -6.48 5.29
CA GLY A 279 1.65 -5.29 5.94
C GLY A 279 2.17 -5.11 7.37
N ARG A 280 2.18 -6.18 8.17
CA ARG A 280 2.83 -6.22 9.50
C ARG A 280 4.30 -5.84 9.41
N TRP A 281 5.00 -6.37 8.40
CA TRP A 281 6.40 -6.04 8.21
C TRP A 281 6.58 -4.55 7.95
N CYS A 282 5.78 -3.93 7.08
CA CYS A 282 5.80 -2.48 6.87
C CYS A 282 5.44 -1.67 8.14
N ALA A 283 4.55 -2.20 9.00
CA ALA A 283 4.22 -1.63 10.29
C ALA A 283 5.35 -1.76 11.36
N GLY A 284 6.41 -2.52 11.07
CA GLY A 284 7.54 -2.74 11.99
C GLY A 284 7.42 -4.01 12.85
N GLU A 285 6.41 -4.84 12.60
CA GLU A 285 6.17 -6.10 13.29
C GLU A 285 6.92 -7.25 12.60
N ASP A 286 7.42 -8.21 13.38
CA ASP A 286 7.99 -9.45 12.85
C ASP A 286 6.92 -10.55 12.89
N PRO A 287 6.98 -11.56 12.01
CA PRO A 287 6.09 -12.72 12.06
C PRO A 287 6.07 -13.37 13.44
N ASP A 288 4.90 -13.84 13.88
CA ASP A 288 4.81 -14.66 15.09
C ASP A 288 5.37 -16.06 14.80
N MET A 289 6.55 -16.34 15.33
CA MET A 289 7.24 -17.61 15.11
C MET A 289 6.81 -18.69 16.11
N GLY A 290 5.90 -18.39 17.05
CA GLY A 290 5.51 -19.31 18.13
C GLY A 290 6.47 -19.29 19.33
N THR A 291 6.18 -20.11 20.34
CA THR A 291 6.90 -20.11 21.63
C THR A 291 8.31 -20.67 21.55
N ASP A 292 8.57 -21.53 20.57
CA ASP A 292 9.82 -22.30 20.47
C ASP A 292 10.94 -21.51 19.79
N TYR A 293 10.62 -20.31 19.27
CA TYR A 293 11.57 -19.43 18.61
C TYR A 293 11.93 -18.25 19.52
N PRO A 294 13.21 -17.87 19.59
CA PRO A 294 13.63 -16.75 20.42
C PRO A 294 12.94 -15.46 19.95
N LYS A 295 12.25 -14.80 20.88
CA LYS A 295 11.68 -13.47 20.63
C LYS A 295 12.82 -12.51 20.31
N VAL A 296 12.66 -11.74 19.23
CA VAL A 296 13.67 -10.74 18.85
C VAL A 296 13.75 -9.68 19.95
N PRO A 297 14.96 -9.34 20.45
CA PRO A 297 15.11 -8.35 21.50
C PRO A 297 14.54 -6.99 21.06
N PRO A 298 13.84 -6.24 21.93
CA PRO A 298 13.30 -4.92 21.59
C PRO A 298 14.35 -3.85 21.22
N ARG A 299 15.65 -4.13 21.43
CA ARG A 299 16.75 -3.15 21.41
C ARG A 299 17.78 -3.35 20.29
N GLU A 300 17.59 -4.32 19.39
CA GLU A 300 18.44 -4.35 18.19
C GLU A 300 18.14 -3.13 17.32
N GLU A 301 19.18 -2.42 16.86
CA GLU A 301 19.07 -1.33 15.87
C GLU A 301 18.52 -1.89 14.55
N ARG A 302 17.21 -2.07 14.49
CA ARG A 302 16.53 -2.51 13.28
C ARG A 302 16.60 -1.39 12.26
N LYS A 303 17.14 -1.68 11.09
CA LYS A 303 17.04 -0.77 9.95
C LYS A 303 15.58 -0.44 9.69
N GLU A 304 15.29 0.85 9.55
CA GLU A 304 13.97 1.37 9.21
C GLU A 304 13.40 0.64 7.99
N ARG A 305 12.12 0.27 8.07
CA ARG A 305 11.34 -0.30 6.96
C ARG A 305 10.56 0.84 6.37
N VAL A 306 10.87 1.19 5.12
CA VAL A 306 10.31 2.37 4.46
C VAL A 306 9.34 1.88 3.41
N CYS A 307 8.07 1.84 3.81
CA CYS A 307 6.95 1.50 2.97
C CYS A 307 6.06 2.75 2.82
N VAL A 308 5.60 3.06 1.60
CA VAL A 308 4.75 4.24 1.32
C VAL A 308 3.49 3.79 0.58
N THR A 309 2.34 4.31 0.99
CA THR A 309 1.03 3.96 0.42
C THR A 309 0.18 5.19 0.08
N SER A 310 -0.96 4.97 -0.56
CA SER A 310 -2.00 5.98 -0.83
C SER A 310 -3.38 5.46 -0.46
N GLN A 311 -4.22 6.29 0.17
CA GLN A 311 -5.63 5.97 0.41
C GLN A 311 -6.58 6.99 -0.28
N PRO A 312 -7.62 6.55 -1.01
CA PRO A 312 -7.84 5.16 -1.43
C PRO A 312 -6.69 4.66 -2.32
N PRO A 313 -6.61 3.35 -2.62
CA PRO A 313 -5.55 2.80 -3.47
C PRO A 313 -5.63 3.36 -4.91
N ILE A 314 -4.53 3.27 -5.65
CA ILE A 314 -4.45 3.61 -7.08
C ILE A 314 -4.84 2.40 -7.94
N PHE A 315 -4.44 1.22 -7.49
CA PHE A 315 -4.80 -0.07 -8.07
C PHE A 315 -5.71 -0.81 -7.09
N ALA A 316 -6.83 -1.32 -7.55
CA ALA A 316 -7.81 -1.94 -6.66
C ALA A 316 -8.15 -3.35 -7.13
N HIS A 317 -8.59 -4.15 -6.17
CA HIS A 317 -9.02 -5.51 -6.42
C HIS A 317 -10.33 -5.50 -7.22
N HIS A 318 -10.35 -6.21 -8.35
CA HIS A 318 -11.55 -6.43 -9.13
C HIS A 318 -12.25 -7.69 -8.66
N HIS A 319 -13.50 -7.56 -8.22
CA HIS A 319 -14.28 -8.71 -7.78
C HIS A 319 -15.18 -9.22 -8.93
N PRO A 320 -14.99 -10.47 -9.39
CA PRO A 320 -15.95 -11.10 -10.27
C PRO A 320 -17.22 -11.47 -9.49
N MET A 321 -18.32 -11.70 -10.21
CA MET A 321 -19.55 -12.23 -9.62
C MET A 321 -19.25 -13.57 -8.92
N GLN A 322 -19.62 -13.69 -7.63
CA GLN A 322 -19.31 -14.85 -6.78
C GLN A 322 -17.81 -15.11 -6.56
N GLY A 323 -16.94 -14.12 -6.77
CA GLY A 323 -15.52 -14.25 -6.47
C GLY A 323 -15.26 -14.51 -4.98
N GLU A 324 -14.44 -15.51 -4.70
CA GLU A 324 -13.90 -15.84 -3.37
C GLU A 324 -12.37 -15.74 -3.38
N SER A 325 -11.76 -15.52 -2.21
CA SER A 325 -10.31 -15.61 -2.06
C SER A 325 -9.87 -17.08 -2.03
N ASP A 326 -9.00 -17.48 -2.95
CA ASP A 326 -8.40 -18.80 -3.06
C ASP A 326 -7.15 -18.97 -2.16
N ILE A 327 -6.68 -17.89 -1.54
CA ILE A 327 -5.51 -17.91 -0.65
C ILE A 327 -5.89 -18.53 0.70
N GLY A 328 -6.81 -17.89 1.43
CA GLY A 328 -7.15 -18.28 2.80
C GLY A 328 -8.63 -18.55 3.04
N GLY A 329 -9.52 -18.28 2.06
CA GLY A 329 -10.98 -18.38 2.26
C GLY A 329 -11.56 -17.45 3.34
N LEU A 330 -10.73 -16.59 3.95
CA LEU A 330 -11.08 -15.73 5.10
C LEU A 330 -11.78 -14.41 4.69
N GLY A 331 -12.05 -14.22 3.39
CA GLY A 331 -12.57 -12.99 2.81
C GLY A 331 -14.10 -12.87 2.85
N GLY A 332 -14.72 -12.97 4.02
CA GLY A 332 -15.98 -12.27 4.38
C GLY A 332 -17.28 -12.51 3.59
N GLY A 333 -17.28 -13.21 2.45
CA GLY A 333 -18.45 -13.53 1.63
C GLY A 333 -18.27 -13.23 0.12
N TYR A 334 -19.34 -13.46 -0.65
CA TYR A 334 -19.33 -13.31 -2.12
C TYR A 334 -19.55 -11.87 -2.60
N ALA A 335 -18.74 -11.41 -3.55
CA ALA A 335 -19.12 -10.23 -4.33
C ALA A 335 -20.43 -10.51 -5.09
N ARG A 336 -21.46 -9.72 -4.79
CA ARG A 336 -22.83 -9.90 -5.34
C ARG A 336 -22.99 -9.26 -6.72
N LYS A 337 -22.02 -8.48 -7.18
CA LYS A 337 -21.97 -7.77 -8.46
C LYS A 337 -20.53 -7.70 -8.96
N TYR A 338 -20.35 -7.50 -10.26
CA TYR A 338 -19.07 -7.11 -10.84
C TYR A 338 -18.74 -5.69 -10.38
N GLU A 339 -17.65 -5.53 -9.65
CA GLU A 339 -17.21 -4.22 -9.17
C GLU A 339 -15.71 -4.19 -8.98
N THR A 340 -15.12 -3.03 -9.21
CA THR A 340 -13.78 -2.72 -8.71
C THR A 340 -13.91 -1.65 -7.64
N LYS A 341 -13.54 -1.97 -6.41
CA LYS A 341 -13.62 -1.04 -5.27
C LYS A 341 -12.80 0.21 -5.52
N TYR A 342 -13.23 1.33 -4.94
CA TYR A 342 -12.55 2.63 -4.99
C TYR A 342 -12.44 3.32 -6.36
N LEU A 343 -12.54 2.61 -7.48
CA LEU A 343 -12.27 3.18 -8.80
C LEU A 343 -13.54 3.71 -9.44
N ARG A 344 -13.60 5.02 -9.72
CA ARG A 344 -14.74 5.62 -10.42
C ARG A 344 -14.84 5.10 -11.86
N TYR A 345 -13.81 5.32 -12.68
CA TYR A 345 -13.76 4.81 -14.06
C TYR A 345 -12.80 3.64 -14.19
N SER A 346 -13.21 2.47 -13.70
CA SER A 346 -12.46 1.23 -13.87
C SER A 346 -12.19 0.94 -15.35
N VAL A 347 -10.93 0.63 -15.69
CA VAL A 347 -10.55 0.20 -17.04
C VAL A 347 -11.22 -1.13 -17.37
N ARG A 348 -11.23 -2.10 -16.44
CA ARG A 348 -11.83 -3.41 -16.66
C ARG A 348 -13.34 -3.34 -16.90
N MET A 349 -14.06 -2.51 -16.14
CA MET A 349 -15.51 -2.34 -16.28
C MET A 349 -15.89 -1.52 -17.51
N ASN A 350 -14.99 -0.67 -18.00
CA ASN A 350 -15.20 0.14 -19.20
C ASN A 350 -14.48 -0.40 -20.44
N LEU A 351 -13.95 -1.63 -20.40
CA LEU A 351 -13.04 -2.13 -21.42
C LEU A 351 -13.66 -2.16 -22.82
N GLU A 352 -14.92 -2.57 -22.92
CA GLU A 352 -15.66 -2.56 -24.18
C GLU A 352 -15.82 -1.14 -24.74
N ASN A 353 -16.26 -0.19 -23.91
CA ASN A 353 -16.41 1.20 -24.31
C ASN A 353 -15.08 1.82 -24.77
N LEU A 354 -13.98 1.50 -24.07
CA LEU A 354 -12.63 1.95 -24.42
C LEU A 354 -12.14 1.37 -25.75
N VAL A 355 -12.40 0.09 -26.02
CA VAL A 355 -12.06 -0.56 -27.30
C VAL A 355 -12.85 0.06 -28.46
N LEU A 356 -14.11 0.41 -28.22
CA LEU A 356 -14.96 1.09 -29.21
C LEU A 356 -14.62 2.57 -29.42
N GLY A 357 -13.62 3.11 -28.69
CA GLY A 357 -13.18 4.50 -28.81
C GLY A 357 -14.17 5.50 -28.22
N LYS A 358 -15.05 5.08 -27.30
CA LYS A 358 -15.97 5.99 -26.61
C LYS A 358 -15.23 7.00 -25.75
N THR A 359 -15.84 8.17 -25.59
CA THR A 359 -15.30 9.26 -24.77
C THR A 359 -15.54 9.04 -23.29
N GLU A 360 -14.82 9.77 -22.42
CA GLU A 360 -14.97 9.69 -20.95
C GLU A 360 -16.42 9.90 -20.48
N ARG A 361 -17.20 10.73 -21.18
CA ARG A 361 -18.62 11.01 -20.87
C ARG A 361 -19.54 9.81 -21.07
N GLU A 362 -19.11 8.84 -21.87
CA GLU A 362 -19.85 7.62 -22.19
C GLU A 362 -19.38 6.44 -21.34
N LEU A 363 -18.37 6.64 -20.49
CA LEU A 363 -17.89 5.63 -19.57
C LEU A 363 -18.78 5.57 -18.33
N THR A 364 -18.92 4.36 -17.79
CA THR A 364 -19.65 4.11 -16.56
C THR A 364 -18.77 4.48 -15.37
N ASP A 365 -19.26 5.45 -14.58
CA ASP A 365 -18.76 5.72 -13.24
C ASP A 365 -19.37 4.70 -12.27
N GLN A 366 -18.53 3.91 -11.61
CA GLN A 366 -18.98 2.93 -10.62
C GLN A 366 -19.42 3.56 -9.30
N TRP A 367 -18.92 4.75 -8.99
CA TRP A 367 -19.13 5.42 -7.69
C TRP A 367 -19.51 6.88 -7.89
N PRO A 368 -20.67 7.17 -8.53
CA PRO A 368 -21.15 8.52 -8.70
C PRO A 368 -21.48 9.16 -7.34
N ASP A 369 -21.44 10.49 -7.31
CA ASP A 369 -21.65 11.25 -6.08
C ASP A 369 -23.14 11.26 -5.67
N GLU A 370 -24.00 11.33 -6.68
CA GLU A 370 -25.47 11.19 -6.61
C GLU A 370 -25.88 9.79 -7.09
N ASP A 371 -26.97 9.25 -6.53
CA ASP A 371 -27.46 7.88 -6.82
C ASP A 371 -28.31 7.79 -8.09
#